data_AF-A0A2E5RHF6-F1
#
_entry.id   AF-A0A2E5RHF6-F1
#
_cell.length_a   1.000
_cell.length_b   1.000
_cell.length_c   1.000
_cell.angle_alpha   90.00
_cell.angle_beta   90.00
_cell.angle_gamma   90.00
#
_symmetry.space_group_name_H-M   'P 1'
#
loop_
_entity.id
_entity.type
_entity.pdbx_description
1 polymer ?
#
loop_
_entity_poly.entity_id
_entity_poly.type
_entity_poly.pdbx_seq_one_letter_code
_entity_poly.pdbx_strand_id
1 'polypeptide(L)'
;MDIAWIILTLTFSILLLILLFNKRGKDKSNREINIHEKIVINDFDTNQINTPSLRISLNDDVSLKDVIRIFKDHGIQLNNNGIFEKKINADSTYFVANLNEPGYFKNDKNIRGFTFFYIAKNHIFDRNVSDQMKDDSENILKCFNGVFLENNSKMTSDNEV
;
A
#
# COMPACT_ATOMS: atom_id res chain seq x y z
N MET A 1 26.39 -39.84 -42.79
CA MET A 1 26.32 -38.67 -41.89
C MET A 1 26.68 -39.17 -40.50
N ASP A 2 27.64 -38.55 -39.82
CA ASP A 2 28.21 -39.08 -38.59
C ASP A 2 27.20 -39.13 -37.44
N ILE A 3 27.23 -40.17 -36.63
CA ILE A 3 26.31 -40.36 -35.50
C ILE A 3 26.42 -39.18 -34.52
N ALA A 4 27.62 -38.60 -34.39
CA ALA A 4 27.86 -37.40 -33.60
C ALA A 4 27.01 -36.19 -34.05
N TRP A 5 26.86 -36.00 -35.37
CA TRP A 5 26.04 -34.92 -35.92
C TRP A 5 24.54 -35.16 -35.68
N ILE A 6 24.11 -36.43 -35.67
CA ILE A 6 22.72 -36.81 -35.38
C ILE A 6 22.39 -36.55 -33.90
N ILE A 7 23.30 -36.87 -32.98
CA ILE A 7 23.10 -36.65 -31.54
C ILE A 7 23.08 -35.14 -31.22
N LEU A 8 23.94 -34.35 -31.87
CA LEU A 8 24.02 -32.91 -31.68
C LEU A 8 22.74 -32.19 -32.12
N THR A 9 22.18 -32.57 -33.28
CA THR A 9 20.93 -31.97 -33.77
C THR A 9 19.74 -32.35 -32.90
N LEU A 10 19.68 -33.61 -32.45
CA LEU A 10 18.63 -34.10 -31.57
C LEU A 10 18.61 -33.36 -30.21
N THR A 11 19.78 -33.20 -29.58
CA THR A 11 19.90 -32.47 -28.30
C THR A 11 19.56 -30.99 -28.45
N PHE A 12 20.00 -30.35 -29.54
CA PHE A 12 19.68 -28.95 -29.80
C PHE A 12 18.17 -28.73 -30.04
N SER A 13 17.49 -29.62 -30.78
CA SER A 13 16.05 -29.55 -30.98
C SER A 13 15.25 -29.72 -29.68
N ILE A 14 15.68 -30.61 -28.77
CA ILE A 14 15.05 -30.79 -27.46
C ILE A 14 15.17 -29.52 -26.61
N LEU A 15 16.33 -28.87 -26.61
CA LEU A 15 16.56 -27.60 -25.90
C LEU A 15 15.62 -26.50 -26.44
N LEU A 16 15.48 -26.41 -27.76
CA LEU A 16 14.61 -25.44 -28.44
C LEU A 16 13.13 -25.67 -28.08
N LEU A 17 12.70 -26.93 -28.00
CA LEU A 17 11.36 -27.29 -27.52
C LEU A 17 11.14 -26.84 -26.07
N ILE A 18 12.07 -27.12 -25.15
CA ILE A 18 11.96 -26.71 -23.74
C ILE A 18 11.84 -25.18 -23.63
N LEU A 19 12.64 -24.43 -24.39
CA LEU A 19 12.57 -22.96 -24.42
C LEU A 19 11.24 -22.43 -24.96
N LEU A 20 10.65 -23.08 -25.96
CA LEU A 20 9.34 -22.72 -26.51
C LEU A 20 8.20 -23.04 -25.53
N PHE A 21 8.26 -24.18 -24.84
CA PHE A 21 7.25 -24.58 -23.86
C PHE A 21 7.32 -23.76 -22.56
N ASN A 22 8.50 -23.30 -22.15
CA ASN A 22 8.65 -22.42 -20.99
C ASN A 22 8.13 -20.98 -21.24
N LYS A 23 7.86 -20.62 -22.51
CA LYS A 23 7.24 -19.34 -22.88
C LYS A 23 5.72 -19.31 -22.70
N ARG A 24 5.07 -20.44 -22.33
CA ARG A 24 3.71 -20.42 -21.76
C ARG A 24 3.78 -19.95 -20.31
N GLY A 25 4.24 -18.72 -20.13
CA GLY A 25 4.00 -17.95 -18.93
C GLY A 25 2.50 -17.88 -18.75
N LYS A 26 2.02 -18.55 -17.69
CA LYS A 26 0.75 -18.37 -17.00
C LYS A 26 -0.14 -17.36 -17.71
N ASP A 27 -1.19 -17.85 -18.40
CA ASP A 27 -2.39 -17.04 -18.55
C ASP A 27 -2.72 -16.51 -17.16
N LYS A 28 -2.47 -15.22 -16.95
CA LYS A 28 -3.00 -14.53 -15.78
C LYS A 28 -4.49 -14.75 -15.91
N SER A 29 -5.05 -15.54 -15.01
CA SER A 29 -6.49 -15.53 -14.79
C SER A 29 -6.86 -14.05 -14.72
N ASN A 30 -7.68 -13.60 -15.68
CA ASN A 30 -8.50 -12.41 -15.53
C ASN A 30 -9.40 -12.69 -14.32
N ARG A 31 -8.83 -12.58 -13.12
CA ARG A 31 -9.59 -12.26 -11.93
C ARG A 31 -9.96 -10.82 -12.16
N GLU A 32 -11.13 -10.61 -12.77
CA GLU A 32 -11.88 -9.39 -12.53
C GLU A 32 -11.81 -9.17 -11.02
N ILE A 33 -11.03 -8.17 -10.65
CA ILE A 33 -10.86 -7.80 -9.26
C ILE A 33 -12.20 -7.14 -8.96
N ASN A 34 -13.13 -7.90 -8.40
CA ASN A 34 -14.27 -7.32 -7.73
C ASN A 34 -13.69 -6.56 -6.54
N ILE A 35 -13.29 -5.30 -6.78
CA ILE A 35 -12.88 -4.36 -5.75
C ILE A 35 -14.18 -3.98 -5.02
N HIS A 36 -14.67 -4.92 -4.20
CA HIS A 36 -15.53 -4.58 -3.09
C HIS A 36 -14.61 -4.09 -1.99
N GLU A 37 -14.22 -2.83 -2.11
CA GLU A 37 -14.14 -1.87 -1.02
C GLU A 37 -13.53 -0.57 -1.54
N LYS A 38 -14.14 0.54 -1.10
CA LYS A 38 -13.97 1.92 -1.57
C LYS A 38 -12.59 2.46 -1.16
N ILE A 39 -11.50 1.91 -1.69
CA ILE A 39 -10.17 2.52 -1.59
C ILE A 39 -10.20 3.78 -2.44
N VAL A 40 -10.06 4.94 -1.79
CA VAL A 40 -10.06 6.23 -2.50
C VAL A 40 -8.69 6.42 -3.16
N ILE A 41 -8.68 6.25 -4.47
CA ILE A 41 -7.62 6.71 -5.36
C ILE A 41 -7.93 8.18 -5.61
N ASN A 42 -7.26 9.09 -4.91
CA ASN A 42 -7.45 10.52 -5.15
C ASN A 42 -6.96 10.86 -6.56
N ASP A 43 -7.90 11.25 -7.42
CA ASP A 43 -7.63 11.99 -8.64
C ASP A 43 -7.69 13.50 -8.32
N PHE A 44 -6.55 14.17 -8.20
CA PHE A 44 -6.43 15.63 -8.25
C PHE A 44 -5.63 16.03 -9.48
N ASP A 45 -6.35 16.46 -10.53
CA ASP A 45 -5.86 16.72 -11.87
C ASP A 45 -4.50 17.43 -12.00
N THR A 46 -3.73 16.94 -12.99
CA THR A 46 -2.45 17.39 -13.54
C THR A 46 -1.17 17.08 -12.70
N ASN A 47 -0.42 16.06 -13.14
CA ASN A 47 0.83 15.50 -12.56
C ASN A 47 0.69 14.53 -11.37
N GLN A 48 -0.39 13.75 -11.39
CA GLN A 48 -0.91 12.98 -10.27
C GLN A 48 -0.08 11.76 -9.84
N ILE A 49 0.58 11.85 -8.67
CA ILE A 49 1.00 10.67 -7.92
C ILE A 49 -0.24 10.16 -7.17
N ASN A 50 -0.98 9.25 -7.80
CA ASN A 50 -2.08 8.50 -7.19
C ASN A 50 -1.56 7.81 -5.92
N THR A 51 -1.88 8.37 -4.76
CA THR A 51 -1.42 7.88 -3.46
C THR A 51 -2.63 7.30 -2.73
N PRO A 52 -2.83 5.97 -2.75
CA PRO A 52 -3.91 5.35 -1.99
C PRO A 52 -3.74 5.70 -0.51
N SER A 53 -4.83 6.15 0.12
CA SER A 53 -4.81 6.55 1.52
C SER A 53 -6.05 6.09 2.29
N LEU A 54 -5.85 5.80 3.58
CA LEU A 54 -6.89 5.46 4.56
C LEU A 54 -6.74 6.41 5.75
N ARG A 55 -7.85 7.03 6.15
CA ARG A 55 -7.86 8.01 7.25
C ARG A 55 -8.66 7.45 8.41
N ILE A 56 -8.08 7.55 9.60
CA ILE A 56 -8.68 7.11 10.86
C ILE A 56 -8.77 8.30 11.79
N SER A 57 -9.93 8.50 12.40
CA SER A 57 -10.11 9.40 13.54
C SER A 57 -10.20 8.59 14.82
N LEU A 58 -9.59 9.08 15.89
CA LEU A 58 -9.66 8.48 17.21
C LEU A 58 -10.76 9.17 18.01
N ASN A 59 -11.42 8.41 18.89
CA ASN A 59 -12.44 8.95 19.79
C ASN A 59 -11.81 9.62 21.01
N ASP A 60 -10.65 9.13 21.45
CA ASP A 60 -9.93 9.63 22.62
C ASP A 60 -8.57 10.20 22.20
N ASP A 61 -8.09 11.18 22.96
CA ASP A 61 -6.75 11.75 22.78
C ASP A 61 -5.70 10.69 23.14
N VAL A 62 -4.88 10.30 22.17
CA VAL A 62 -3.81 9.31 22.39
C VAL A 62 -2.46 9.98 22.56
N SER A 63 -1.64 9.44 23.47
CA SER A 63 -0.26 9.86 23.65
C SER A 63 0.68 9.24 22.60
N LEU A 64 1.68 9.99 22.16
CA LEU A 64 2.71 9.48 21.25
C LEU A 64 3.39 8.19 21.78
N LYS A 65 3.56 8.08 23.10
CA LYS A 65 4.16 6.90 23.73
C LYS A 65 3.31 5.64 23.50
N ASP A 66 1.99 5.77 23.58
CA ASP A 66 1.07 4.66 23.34
C ASP A 66 1.01 4.30 21.85
N VAL A 67 1.02 5.30 20.97
CA VAL A 67 1.12 5.09 19.51
C VAL A 67 2.39 4.32 19.17
N ILE A 68 3.55 4.76 19.64
CA ILE A 68 4.84 4.08 19.38
C ILE A 68 4.78 2.62 19.84
N ARG A 69 4.19 2.35 21.02
CA ARG A 69 4.08 0.98 21.54
C ARG A 69 3.23 0.11 20.61
N ILE A 70 2.01 0.53 20.28
CA ILE A 70 1.08 -0.26 19.47
C ILE A 70 1.59 -0.41 18.03
N PHE A 71 2.19 0.64 17.47
CA PHE A 71 2.74 0.61 16.11
C PHE A 71 3.94 -0.33 16.00
N LYS A 72 4.78 -0.38 17.04
CA LYS A 72 5.90 -1.31 17.11
C LYS A 72 5.46 -2.77 17.03
N ASP A 73 4.34 -3.13 17.65
CA ASP A 73 3.78 -4.49 17.59
C ASP A 73 3.34 -4.88 16.16
N HIS A 74 3.05 -3.89 15.31
CA HIS A 74 2.71 -4.06 13.90
C HIS A 74 3.91 -3.87 12.96
N GLY A 75 5.13 -3.69 13.50
CA GLY A 75 6.34 -3.45 12.72
C GLY A 75 6.43 -2.05 12.10
N ILE A 76 5.60 -1.11 12.56
CA ILE A 76 5.56 0.28 12.12
C ILE A 76 6.50 1.11 13.02
N GLN A 77 7.42 1.86 12.42
CA GLN A 77 8.49 2.57 13.12
C GLN A 77 8.50 4.05 12.81
N LEU A 78 8.82 4.89 13.80
CA LEU A 78 8.96 6.33 13.61
C LEU A 78 10.27 6.63 12.88
N ASN A 79 10.20 7.35 11.76
CA ASN A 79 11.37 7.72 10.97
C ASN A 79 11.92 9.11 11.34
N ASN A 80 13.05 9.47 10.75
CA ASN A 80 13.74 10.73 11.03
C ASN A 80 12.94 11.97 10.60
N ASN A 81 11.98 11.80 9.69
CA ASN A 81 11.10 12.89 9.23
C ASN A 81 9.97 13.16 10.24
N GLY A 82 9.78 12.30 11.24
CA GLY A 82 8.72 12.44 12.24
C GLY A 82 7.37 11.87 11.79
N ILE A 83 7.37 10.98 10.80
CA ILE A 83 6.21 10.15 10.43
C ILE A 83 6.55 8.69 10.67
N PHE A 84 5.54 7.84 10.73
CA PHE A 84 5.74 6.41 10.85
C PHE A 84 5.87 5.76 9.47
N GLU A 85 6.64 4.68 9.38
CA GLU A 85 6.81 3.89 8.18
C GLU A 85 6.84 2.39 8.49
N LYS A 86 6.35 1.58 7.54
CA LYS A 86 6.53 0.13 7.55
C LYS A 86 7.05 -0.31 6.18
N LYS A 87 8.22 -0.93 6.20
CA LYS A 87 8.83 -1.56 5.03
C LYS A 87 8.19 -2.93 4.84
N ILE A 88 7.54 -3.12 3.69
CA ILE A 88 6.99 -4.42 3.30
C ILE A 88 8.12 -5.25 2.71
N ASN A 89 8.81 -4.68 1.72
CA ASN A 89 9.93 -5.29 1.00
C ASN A 89 11.05 -4.24 0.80
N ALA A 90 12.16 -4.62 0.15
CA ALA A 90 13.25 -3.70 -0.19
C ALA A 90 12.77 -2.45 -0.96
N ASP A 91 11.71 -2.61 -1.75
CA ASP A 91 11.22 -1.58 -2.66
C ASP A 91 9.86 -0.98 -2.29
N SER A 92 9.18 -1.53 -1.30
CA SER A 92 7.78 -1.20 -1.01
C SER A 92 7.62 -0.79 0.45
N THR A 93 7.06 0.40 0.70
CA THR A 93 6.88 0.99 2.04
C THR A 93 5.57 1.77 2.04
N TYR A 94 4.83 1.66 3.14
CA TYR A 94 3.75 2.60 3.43
C TYR A 94 4.11 3.47 4.63
N PHE A 95 3.43 4.60 4.73
CA PHE A 95 3.64 5.63 5.73
C PHE A 95 2.38 5.88 6.52
N VAL A 96 2.54 6.36 7.75
CA VAL A 96 1.46 6.82 8.61
C VAL A 96 1.81 8.21 9.12
N ALA A 97 0.97 9.19 8.79
CA ALA A 97 1.06 10.57 9.24
C ALA A 97 0.01 10.85 10.32
N ASN A 98 0.26 11.89 11.12
CA ASN A 98 -0.74 12.41 12.06
C ASN A 98 -1.90 12.99 11.24
N LEU A 99 -3.14 12.80 11.70
CA LEU A 99 -4.30 13.44 11.07
C LEU A 99 -4.28 14.96 11.25
N ASN A 100 -3.70 15.46 12.36
CA ASN A 100 -3.53 16.88 12.61
C ASN A 100 -2.40 17.44 11.73
N GLU A 101 -2.63 18.60 11.13
CA GLU A 101 -1.57 19.35 10.45
C GLU A 101 -0.47 19.74 11.44
N PRO A 102 0.83 19.63 11.10
CA PRO A 102 1.42 19.39 9.77
C PRO A 102 1.62 17.91 9.38
N GLY A 103 1.06 16.95 10.13
CA GLY A 103 1.15 15.51 9.84
C GLY A 103 2.34 14.79 10.49
N TYR A 104 3.21 15.51 11.22
CA TYR A 104 4.32 14.95 11.98
C TYR A 104 3.90 14.63 13.42
N PHE A 105 4.57 13.66 14.05
CA PHE A 105 4.32 13.22 15.43
C PHE A 105 5.24 13.88 16.47
N LYS A 106 5.76 15.09 16.21
CA LYS A 106 6.78 15.72 17.08
C LYS A 106 6.15 16.36 18.31
N ASN A 107 6.34 15.75 19.48
CA ASN A 107 5.86 16.24 20.78
C ASN A 107 4.34 16.33 20.92
N ASP A 108 3.59 15.56 20.13
CA ASP A 108 2.14 15.62 20.14
C ASP A 108 1.55 15.01 21.41
N LYS A 109 0.88 15.89 22.17
CA LYS A 109 -0.17 15.54 23.12
C LYS A 109 -1.46 15.88 22.40
N ASN A 110 -2.39 14.93 22.25
CA ASN A 110 -3.63 15.05 21.45
C ASN A 110 -3.47 14.60 19.98
N ILE A 111 -3.10 13.33 19.78
CA ILE A 111 -3.20 12.68 18.47
C ILE A 111 -4.67 12.33 18.24
N ARG A 112 -5.29 12.96 17.23
CA ARG A 112 -6.73 12.79 16.91
C ARG A 112 -7.00 11.73 15.86
N GLY A 113 -5.96 11.19 15.23
CA GLY A 113 -6.13 10.34 14.08
C GLY A 113 -4.84 10.05 13.34
N PHE A 114 -4.98 9.23 12.33
CA PHE A 114 -3.89 8.76 11.49
C PHE A 114 -4.29 8.83 10.02
N THR A 115 -3.32 9.13 9.16
CA THR A 115 -3.46 8.99 7.70
C THR A 115 -2.44 7.97 7.23
N PHE A 116 -2.92 6.80 6.84
CA PHE A 116 -2.13 5.74 6.21
C PHE A 116 -2.08 6.01 4.72
N PHE A 117 -0.90 5.94 4.11
CA PHE A 117 -0.75 6.15 2.67
C PHE A 117 0.50 5.45 2.14
N TYR A 118 0.55 5.19 0.84
CA TYR A 118 1.76 4.69 0.20
C TYR A 118 1.95 5.31 -1.19
N ILE A 119 3.21 5.50 -1.58
CA ILE A 119 3.57 6.08 -2.87
C ILE A 119 3.77 4.94 -3.86
N ALA A 120 2.90 4.84 -4.86
CA ALA A 120 3.01 3.83 -5.92
C ALA A 120 4.23 4.11 -6.81
N LYS A 121 5.16 3.16 -6.90
CA LYS A 121 6.28 3.23 -7.85
C LYS A 121 5.74 3.11 -9.28
N ASN A 122 6.11 4.04 -10.15
CA ASN A 122 5.68 4.09 -11.55
C ASN A 122 4.15 4.06 -11.73
N HIS A 123 3.39 4.57 -10.77
CA HIS A 123 1.91 4.51 -10.75
C HIS A 123 1.33 3.09 -10.76
N ILE A 124 2.15 2.06 -10.49
CA ILE A 124 1.67 0.68 -10.36
C ILE A 124 1.24 0.47 -8.92
N PHE A 125 -0.06 0.27 -8.72
CA PHE A 125 -0.65 -0.07 -7.44
C PHE A 125 -0.08 -1.40 -6.94
N ASP A 126 0.61 -1.37 -5.79
CA ASP A 126 1.12 -2.58 -5.15
C ASP A 126 0.03 -3.13 -4.22
N ARG A 127 -0.69 -4.14 -4.71
CA ARG A 127 -1.76 -4.79 -3.94
C ARG A 127 -1.26 -5.30 -2.60
N ASN A 128 -0.04 -5.86 -2.54
CA ASN A 128 0.45 -6.44 -1.29
C ASN A 128 0.65 -5.35 -0.23
N VAL A 129 1.12 -4.17 -0.64
CA VAL A 129 1.24 -3.01 0.26
C VAL A 129 -0.14 -2.53 0.68
N SER A 130 -1.09 -2.45 -0.24
CA SER A 130 -2.44 -2.00 0.08
C SER A 130 -3.18 -2.95 1.03
N ASP A 131 -3.10 -4.26 0.78
CA ASP A 131 -3.76 -5.28 1.61
C ASP A 131 -3.15 -5.28 3.01
N GLN A 132 -1.82 -5.18 3.12
CA GLN A 132 -1.14 -5.11 4.42
C GLN A 132 -1.45 -3.80 5.15
N MET A 133 -1.44 -2.66 4.45
CA MET A 133 -1.79 -1.36 5.01
C MET A 133 -3.22 -1.36 5.54
N LYS A 134 -4.16 -1.96 4.79
CA LYS A 134 -5.56 -2.11 5.21
C LYS A 134 -5.67 -2.96 6.47
N ASP A 135 -5.09 -4.17 6.48
CA ASP A 135 -5.11 -5.07 7.64
C ASP A 135 -4.49 -4.41 8.89
N ASP A 136 -3.32 -3.80 8.74
CA ASP A 136 -2.66 -3.07 9.84
C ASP A 136 -3.55 -1.92 10.34
N SER A 137 -4.19 -1.17 9.43
CA SER A 137 -5.06 -0.05 9.80
C SER A 137 -6.32 -0.49 10.56
N GLU A 138 -6.93 -1.62 10.18
CA GLU A 138 -8.09 -2.18 10.87
C GLU A 138 -7.73 -2.71 12.26
N ASN A 139 -6.57 -3.33 12.40
CA ASN A 139 -6.09 -3.83 13.68
C ASN A 139 -5.74 -2.68 14.63
N ILE A 140 -5.07 -1.64 14.12
CA ILE A 140 -4.79 -0.40 14.86
C ILE A 140 -6.07 0.32 15.26
N LEU A 141 -7.08 0.38 14.38
CA LEU A 141 -8.38 0.99 14.68
C LEU A 141 -9.04 0.35 15.90
N LYS A 142 -9.00 -0.99 15.99
CA LYS A 142 -9.54 -1.75 17.12
C LYS A 142 -8.80 -1.44 18.42
N CYS A 143 -7.48 -1.22 18.36
CA CYS A 143 -6.68 -0.86 19.55
C CYS A 143 -7.01 0.54 20.10
N PHE A 144 -7.34 1.50 19.22
CA PHE A 144 -7.57 2.90 19.61
C PHE A 144 -9.05 3.30 19.63
N ASN A 145 -9.97 2.35 19.43
CA ASN A 145 -11.42 2.58 19.39
C ASN A 145 -11.77 3.78 18.49
N GLY A 146 -11.26 3.80 17.25
CA GLY A 146 -11.48 4.89 16.30
C GLY A 146 -12.56 4.59 15.26
N VAL A 147 -12.70 5.51 14.30
CA VAL A 147 -13.56 5.35 13.11
C VAL A 147 -12.77 5.67 11.82
N PHE A 148 -13.06 4.93 10.75
CA PHE A 148 -12.57 5.32 9.42
C PHE A 148 -13.30 6.57 8.95
N LEU A 149 -12.55 7.54 8.43
CA LEU A 149 -13.11 8.72 7.79
C LEU A 149 -13.37 8.39 6.32
N GLU A 150 -14.63 8.54 5.89
CA GLU A 150 -14.93 8.51 4.47
C GLU A 150 -14.30 9.74 3.79
N ASN A 151 -13.50 9.51 2.76
CA ASN A 151 -13.02 10.57 1.87
C ASN A 151 -14.21 11.05 1.01
N ASN A 152 -15.08 11.86 1.60
CA ASN A 152 -16.07 12.62 0.86
C ASN A 152 -15.34 13.78 0.18
N SER A 153 -14.86 13.55 -1.04
CA SER A 153 -14.34 14.60 -1.93
C SER A 153 -15.42 15.54 -2.46
N LYS A 154 -16.65 15.48 -1.93
CA LYS A 154 -17.62 16.57 -2.11
C LYS A 154 -17.28 17.68 -1.12
N MET A 155 -16.39 18.56 -1.55
CA MET A 155 -16.49 19.97 -1.20
C MET A 155 -17.93 20.38 -1.51
N THR A 156 -18.78 20.51 -0.50
CA THR A 156 -20.08 21.18 -0.65
C THR A 156 -19.76 22.66 -0.88
N SER A 157 -19.49 23.00 -2.14
CA SER A 157 -19.63 24.35 -2.65
C SER A 157 -21.12 24.57 -2.90
N ASP A 158 -21.91 24.70 -1.85
CA ASP A 158 -23.25 25.29 -1.92
C ASP A 158 -23.37 26.27 -0.74
N ASN A 159 -22.52 27.29 -0.78
CA ASN A 159 -22.90 28.62 -0.33
C ASN A 159 -23.53 29.31 -1.55
N GLU A 160 -24.84 29.21 -1.71
CA GLU A 160 -25.61 30.24 -2.41
C GLU A 160 -26.88 30.52 -1.61
N VAL A 161 -26.83 31.67 -0.91
CA VAL A 161 -27.88 32.64 -0.54
C VAL A 161 -29.15 32.13 0.12
#